data_AF-A0A924T2Q4-F1
#
_entry.id   AF-A0A924T2Q4-F1
#
_cell.length_a   1.000
_cell.length_b   1.000
_cell.length_c   1.000
_cell.angle_alpha   90.00
_cell.angle_beta   90.00
_cell.angle_gamma   90.00
#
_symmetry.space_group_name_H-M   'P 1'
#
loop_
_entity.id
_entity.type
_entity.pdbx_description
1 polymer ?
#
loop_
_entity_poly.entity_id
_entity_poly.type
_entity_poly.pdbx_seq_one_letter_code
_entity_poly.pdbx_strand_id
1 'polypeptide(L)'
;MQLEIPLNSRRRKGHLKTICFFWTIALVFTASIAMPRTSAAAEINLSGKGTFKPPSPEQLAALPADLGFSRSDLASGNWSFFVPYDDSTPGATSAPYIGRYAGAIRAFRLVIGSATVNLPVDQAEIVISDGGGSFGNRESIRVETKASMPSGILRLSWVQVNQQAKGIDLRGPAGLLPSVALSPYAMVANLATASPYDRFLELRVDRPGGDPRPVLYLSSSQLSVTAGPASAP
;
A
#
# COMPACT_ATOMS: atom_id res chain seq x y z
N MET A 1 -40.41 65.27 -35.76
CA MET A 1 -40.08 63.83 -35.73
C MET A 1 -40.63 63.30 -34.40
N GLN A 2 -41.97 63.24 -34.29
CA GLN A 2 -42.81 62.03 -34.39
C GLN A 2 -42.42 61.01 -33.30
N LEU A 3 -43.17 60.98 -32.17
CA LEU A 3 -44.37 60.15 -31.91
C LEU A 3 -44.04 58.65 -32.08
N GLU A 4 -44.26 57.75 -31.11
CA GLU A 4 -45.59 57.37 -30.61
C GLU A 4 -45.58 56.79 -29.17
N ILE A 5 -46.66 57.12 -28.44
CA ILE A 5 -47.25 56.54 -27.20
C ILE A 5 -48.21 55.40 -27.72
N PRO A 6 -48.71 54.35 -27.01
CA PRO A 6 -49.26 54.45 -25.65
C PRO A 6 -49.41 53.19 -24.76
N LEU A 7 -49.99 53.48 -23.58
CA LEU A 7 -50.74 52.62 -22.67
C LEU A 7 -51.39 51.38 -23.32
N ASN A 8 -51.41 50.27 -22.59
CA ASN A 8 -52.70 49.64 -22.38
C ASN A 8 -52.86 48.96 -21.02
N SER A 9 -53.96 49.33 -20.39
CA SER A 9 -54.54 48.72 -19.20
C SER A 9 -54.95 47.27 -19.45
N ARG A 10 -54.81 46.42 -18.43
CA ARG A 10 -55.85 45.43 -18.10
C ARG A 10 -55.72 44.95 -16.67
N ARG A 11 -56.66 45.42 -15.84
CA ARG A 11 -57.10 44.74 -14.62
C ARG A 11 -57.46 43.28 -14.96
N ARG A 12 -56.89 42.32 -14.23
CA ARG A 12 -57.64 41.14 -13.77
C ARG A 12 -57.42 40.99 -12.27
N LYS A 13 -58.49 41.27 -11.51
CA LYS A 13 -58.69 40.69 -10.18
C LYS A 13 -58.83 39.18 -10.35
N GLY A 14 -58.15 38.42 -9.52
CA GLY A 14 -58.29 36.96 -9.50
C GLY A 14 -57.51 36.32 -8.36
N HIS A 15 -58.16 36.27 -7.20
CA HIS A 15 -57.98 35.31 -6.11
C HIS A 15 -56.63 35.12 -5.41
N LEU A 16 -56.65 35.42 -4.09
CA LEU A 16 -55.91 34.71 -3.05
C LEU A 16 -55.86 33.20 -3.33
N LYS A 17 -54.65 32.62 -3.33
CA LYS A 17 -54.36 31.34 -2.67
C LYS A 17 -52.91 31.34 -2.15
N THR A 18 -52.82 31.50 -0.83
CA THR A 18 -52.08 30.66 0.10
C THR A 18 -50.72 30.08 -0.34
N ILE A 19 -49.70 30.52 0.39
CA ILE A 19 -48.45 29.86 0.79
C ILE A 19 -48.48 28.33 0.60
N CYS A 20 -47.46 27.81 -0.09
CA CYS A 20 -46.75 26.57 0.24
C CYS A 20 -45.47 26.49 -0.60
N PHE A 21 -44.42 27.14 -0.11
CA PHE A 21 -43.06 26.93 -0.61
C PHE A 21 -42.58 25.58 -0.02
N PHE A 22 -42.87 24.48 -0.69
CA PHE A 22 -42.20 23.20 -0.41
C PHE A 22 -40.85 23.20 -1.13
N TRP A 23 -39.80 23.65 -0.45
CA TRP A 23 -38.44 23.27 -0.81
C TRP A 23 -38.26 21.79 -0.47
N THR A 24 -38.44 20.92 -1.45
CA THR A 24 -37.99 19.53 -1.36
C THR A 24 -36.48 19.53 -1.53
N ILE A 25 -35.74 19.78 -0.45
CA ILE A 25 -34.30 19.47 -0.42
C ILE A 25 -34.22 17.95 -0.34
N ALA A 26 -34.10 17.29 -1.50
CA ALA A 26 -33.68 15.91 -1.57
C ALA A 26 -32.22 15.85 -1.12
N LEU A 27 -32.01 15.69 0.18
CA LEU A 27 -30.72 15.34 0.74
C LEU A 27 -30.46 13.88 0.36
N VAL A 28 -29.93 13.65 -0.85
CA VAL A 28 -29.42 12.35 -1.24
C VAL A 28 -28.12 12.15 -0.47
N PHE A 29 -28.22 11.54 0.71
CA PHE A 29 -27.09 10.84 1.30
C PHE A 29 -26.78 9.66 0.38
N THR A 30 -25.96 9.87 -0.65
CA THR A 30 -25.11 8.80 -1.15
C THR A 30 -24.06 8.55 -0.07
N ALA A 31 -24.48 7.91 1.02
CA ALA A 31 -23.56 7.07 1.75
C ALA A 31 -23.18 5.98 0.74
N SER A 32 -22.05 6.17 0.07
CA SER A 32 -21.35 5.06 -0.54
C SER A 32 -21.05 4.11 0.61
N ILE A 33 -21.96 3.17 0.85
CA ILE A 33 -21.67 1.99 1.65
C ILE A 33 -20.59 1.31 0.81
N ALA A 34 -19.32 1.61 1.12
CA ALA A 34 -18.21 0.85 0.62
C ALA A 34 -18.53 -0.59 1.00
N MET A 35 -18.90 -1.40 0.01
CA MET A 35 -19.18 -2.81 0.24
C MET A 35 -18.04 -3.37 1.08
N PRO A 36 -18.32 -4.12 2.15
CA PRO A 36 -17.27 -4.74 2.94
C PRO A 36 -16.40 -5.54 1.96
N ARG A 37 -15.12 -5.17 1.87
CA ARG A 37 -14.13 -5.87 1.05
C ARG A 37 -14.03 -7.28 1.63
N THR A 38 -14.79 -8.22 1.10
CA THR A 38 -14.83 -9.60 1.58
C THR A 38 -13.54 -10.30 1.15
N SER A 39 -12.72 -10.64 2.14
CA SER A 39 -11.64 -11.63 2.00
C SER A 39 -12.26 -12.99 1.65
N ALA A 40 -11.61 -13.76 0.76
CA ALA A 40 -12.18 -14.98 0.19
C ALA A 40 -11.83 -16.25 0.98
N ALA A 41 -11.04 -16.14 2.07
CA ALA A 41 -10.48 -17.27 2.80
C ALA A 41 -9.73 -18.25 1.89
N ALA A 42 -8.72 -17.71 1.22
CA ALA A 42 -7.84 -18.45 0.33
C ALA A 42 -6.38 -18.15 0.66
N GLU A 43 -5.53 -19.17 0.49
CA GLU A 43 -4.10 -18.92 0.39
C GLU A 43 -3.83 -18.12 -0.88
N ILE A 44 -3.10 -17.02 -0.74
CA ILE A 44 -2.71 -16.13 -1.82
C ILE A 44 -1.20 -16.19 -1.99
N ASN A 45 -0.76 -16.34 -3.23
CA ASN A 45 0.64 -16.27 -3.59
C ASN A 45 0.97 -14.86 -4.10
N LEU A 46 1.80 -14.15 -3.34
CA LEU A 46 2.45 -12.92 -3.79
C LEU A 46 3.88 -13.24 -4.23
N SER A 47 4.26 -12.84 -5.44
CA SER A 47 5.62 -13.05 -5.94
C SER A 47 6.12 -11.84 -6.68
N GLY A 48 7.43 -11.61 -6.64
CA GLY A 48 8.05 -10.51 -7.35
C GLY A 48 9.46 -10.83 -7.80
N LYS A 49 9.93 -10.11 -8.81
CA LYS A 49 11.31 -10.18 -9.28
C LYS A 49 11.77 -8.85 -9.86
N GLY A 50 13.06 -8.62 -9.83
CA GLY A 50 13.65 -7.41 -10.39
C GLY A 50 15.16 -7.40 -10.23
N THR A 51 15.72 -6.20 -10.38
CA THR A 51 17.15 -5.97 -10.21
C THR A 51 17.39 -4.79 -9.29
N PHE A 52 18.43 -4.88 -8.45
CA PHE A 52 19.04 -3.73 -7.78
C PHE A 52 20.17 -3.20 -8.64
N LYS A 53 20.50 -1.92 -8.43
CA LYS A 53 21.85 -1.45 -8.78
C LYS A 53 22.85 -2.26 -7.93
N PRO A 54 23.83 -2.96 -8.53
CA PRO A 54 24.80 -3.71 -7.76
C PRO A 54 25.56 -2.81 -6.78
N PRO A 55 25.80 -3.26 -5.52
CA PRO A 55 26.62 -2.50 -4.58
C PRO A 55 28.06 -2.35 -5.09
N SER A 56 28.73 -1.26 -4.69
CA SER A 56 30.15 -1.08 -5.02
C SER A 56 31.03 -2.12 -4.32
N PRO A 57 32.25 -2.39 -4.83
CA PRO A 57 33.19 -3.30 -4.17
C PRO A 57 33.44 -2.95 -2.70
N GLU A 58 33.52 -1.65 -2.37
CA GLU A 58 33.73 -1.15 -1.01
C GLU A 58 32.51 -1.46 -0.12
N GLN A 59 31.29 -1.30 -0.65
CA GLN A 59 30.07 -1.66 0.07
C GLN A 59 30.03 -3.16 0.33
N LEU A 60 30.36 -3.99 -0.67
CA LEU A 60 30.41 -5.46 -0.54
C LEU A 60 31.46 -5.92 0.47
N ALA A 61 32.62 -5.26 0.51
CA ALA A 61 33.69 -5.57 1.46
C ALA A 61 33.28 -5.29 2.92
N ALA A 62 32.45 -4.27 3.14
CA ALA A 62 31.94 -3.89 4.47
C ALA A 62 30.79 -4.78 4.99
N LEU A 63 30.28 -5.71 4.17
CA LEU A 63 29.17 -6.58 4.57
C LEU A 63 29.63 -7.70 5.50
N PRO A 64 28.79 -8.03 6.50
CA PRO A 64 29.04 -9.18 7.35
C PRO A 64 28.84 -10.50 6.55
N ALA A 65 29.47 -11.57 7.02
CA ALA A 65 29.51 -12.85 6.30
C ALA A 65 28.27 -13.75 6.55
N ASP A 66 27.39 -13.38 7.48
CA ASP A 66 26.27 -14.17 7.99
C ASP A 66 24.91 -13.81 7.37
N LEU A 67 24.90 -13.08 6.25
CA LEU A 67 23.67 -12.59 5.59
C LEU A 67 22.80 -13.69 4.93
N GLY A 68 23.29 -14.92 4.84
CA GLY A 68 22.61 -16.02 4.13
C GLY A 68 22.75 -15.97 2.61
N PHE A 69 23.50 -15.01 2.06
CA PHE A 69 23.86 -14.89 0.64
C PHE A 69 25.28 -14.34 0.50
N SER A 70 25.93 -14.66 -0.62
CA SER A 70 27.31 -14.25 -0.89
C SER A 70 27.42 -12.82 -1.45
N ARG A 71 28.64 -12.26 -1.45
CA ARG A 71 28.93 -11.00 -2.14
C ARG A 71 28.67 -11.09 -3.64
N SER A 72 28.95 -12.24 -4.26
CA SER A 72 28.65 -12.50 -5.67
C SER A 72 27.16 -12.52 -5.96
N ASP A 73 26.36 -13.04 -5.03
CA ASP A 73 24.89 -13.02 -5.16
C ASP A 73 24.38 -11.58 -5.21
N LEU A 74 24.84 -10.72 -4.30
CA LEU A 74 24.50 -9.29 -4.31
C LEU A 74 25.03 -8.55 -5.54
N ALA A 75 26.25 -8.86 -5.97
CA ALA A 75 26.87 -8.25 -7.15
C ALA A 75 26.12 -8.58 -8.45
N SER A 76 25.39 -9.69 -8.48
CA SER A 76 24.51 -10.02 -9.62
C SER A 76 23.40 -9.00 -9.82
N GLY A 77 23.00 -8.29 -8.76
CA GLY A 77 21.86 -7.38 -8.74
C GLY A 77 20.49 -8.04 -8.84
N ASN A 78 20.41 -9.33 -9.19
CA ASN A 78 19.14 -10.01 -9.42
C ASN A 78 18.48 -10.43 -8.11
N TRP A 79 17.17 -10.25 -8.01
CA TRP A 79 16.39 -10.74 -6.88
C TRP A 79 15.00 -11.23 -7.30
N SER A 80 14.45 -12.15 -6.50
CA SER A 80 13.03 -12.50 -6.53
C SER A 80 12.54 -12.82 -5.13
N PHE A 81 11.23 -12.71 -4.89
CA PHE A 81 10.62 -13.10 -3.63
C PHE A 81 9.32 -13.89 -3.86
N PHE A 82 8.96 -14.67 -2.86
CA PHE A 82 7.71 -15.43 -2.82
C PHE A 82 7.14 -15.43 -1.40
N VAL A 83 5.89 -14.99 -1.27
CA VAL A 83 5.18 -14.80 0.00
C VAL A 83 3.76 -15.37 -0.14
N PRO A 84 3.55 -16.65 0.24
CA PRO A 84 2.20 -17.16 0.48
C PRO A 84 1.65 -16.55 1.76
N TYR A 85 0.40 -16.08 1.72
CA TYR A 85 -0.30 -15.54 2.88
C TYR A 85 -1.77 -15.94 2.89
N ASP A 86 -2.37 -15.99 4.08
CA ASP A 86 -3.78 -16.30 4.29
C ASP A 86 -4.59 -15.00 4.37
N ASP A 87 -5.43 -14.75 3.37
CA ASP A 87 -6.22 -13.53 3.30
C ASP A 87 -7.38 -13.51 4.31
N SER A 88 -7.74 -14.65 4.94
CA SER A 88 -8.77 -14.71 5.99
C SER A 88 -8.30 -14.16 7.34
N THR A 89 -7.00 -13.91 7.49
CA THR A 89 -6.41 -13.49 8.77
C THR A 89 -7.09 -12.21 9.26
N PRO A 90 -7.80 -12.26 10.41
CA PRO A 90 -8.51 -11.11 10.92
C PRO A 90 -7.52 -10.07 11.45
N GLY A 91 -7.76 -8.80 11.14
CA GLY A 91 -6.96 -7.70 11.64
C GLY A 91 -7.07 -7.53 13.17
N ALA A 92 -5.95 -7.28 13.85
CA ALA A 92 -5.94 -6.88 15.26
C ALA A 92 -6.58 -5.49 15.44
N THR A 93 -7.49 -5.36 16.39
CA THR A 93 -8.23 -4.11 16.66
C THR A 93 -7.39 -3.05 17.37
N SER A 94 -6.28 -3.43 17.99
CA SER A 94 -5.45 -2.56 18.83
C SER A 94 -4.40 -1.74 18.09
N ALA A 95 -4.14 -2.01 16.81
CA ALA A 95 -3.12 -1.31 16.04
C ALA A 95 -3.62 -1.06 14.61
N PRO A 96 -4.00 0.18 14.25
CA PRO A 96 -4.62 0.45 12.96
C PRO A 96 -3.69 0.21 11.76
N TYR A 97 -2.36 0.12 11.95
CA TYR A 97 -1.37 0.01 10.86
C TYR A 97 -0.31 -1.08 11.06
N ILE A 98 0.32 -1.15 12.23
CA ILE A 98 1.47 -2.04 12.50
C ILE A 98 0.99 -3.30 13.20
N GLY A 99 1.43 -4.47 12.75
CA GLY A 99 1.08 -5.75 13.36
C GLY A 99 -0.39 -6.14 13.20
N ARG A 100 -1.18 -5.37 12.43
CA ARG A 100 -2.62 -5.62 12.26
C ARG A 100 -2.89 -7.00 11.69
N TYR A 101 -2.07 -7.46 10.74
CA TYR A 101 -2.23 -8.76 10.09
C TYR A 101 -1.08 -9.71 10.44
N ALA A 102 -0.58 -9.63 11.67
CA ALA A 102 0.44 -10.55 12.17
C ALA A 102 -0.01 -12.01 12.06
N GLY A 103 0.87 -12.88 11.57
CA GLY A 103 0.57 -14.31 11.36
C GLY A 103 -0.13 -14.65 10.04
N ALA A 104 -0.45 -13.66 9.20
CA ALA A 104 -1.03 -13.91 7.87
C ALA A 104 -0.03 -14.59 6.91
N ILE A 105 1.26 -14.27 7.03
CA ILE A 105 2.31 -14.76 6.14
C ILE A 105 2.68 -16.21 6.52
N ARG A 106 2.59 -17.12 5.55
CA ARG A 106 2.89 -18.57 5.73
C ARG A 106 4.34 -18.90 5.43
N ALA A 107 4.96 -18.19 4.49
CA ALA A 107 6.38 -18.26 4.21
C ALA A 107 6.84 -16.92 3.65
N PHE A 108 8.13 -16.61 3.82
CA PHE A 108 8.74 -15.47 3.15
C PHE A 108 10.09 -15.92 2.58
N ARG A 109 10.14 -16.10 1.27
CA ARG A 109 11.37 -16.52 0.56
C ARG A 109 11.91 -15.36 -0.25
N LEU A 110 13.21 -15.14 -0.13
CA LEU A 110 13.98 -14.19 -0.93
C LEU A 110 15.06 -14.96 -1.68
N VAL A 111 15.17 -14.73 -2.99
CA VAL A 111 16.29 -15.18 -3.80
C VAL A 111 17.12 -13.96 -4.16
N ILE A 112 18.42 -14.00 -3.90
CA ILE A 112 19.40 -12.99 -4.34
C ILE A 112 20.47 -13.74 -5.13
N GLY A 113 20.68 -13.37 -6.40
CA GLY A 113 21.56 -14.13 -7.28
C GLY A 113 21.17 -15.60 -7.34
N SER A 114 22.03 -16.47 -6.82
CA SER A 114 21.82 -17.92 -6.72
C SER A 114 21.36 -18.38 -5.34
N ALA A 115 21.48 -17.54 -4.31
CA ALA A 115 21.15 -17.89 -2.94
C ALA A 115 19.65 -17.75 -2.67
N THR A 116 19.09 -18.73 -1.96
CA THR A 116 17.72 -18.68 -1.41
C THR A 116 17.77 -18.51 0.09
N VAL A 117 17.13 -17.46 0.59
CA VAL A 117 16.98 -17.16 2.02
C VAL A 117 15.52 -17.29 2.42
N ASN A 118 15.27 -18.15 3.41
CA ASN A 118 13.97 -18.22 4.09
C ASN A 118 13.98 -17.24 5.26
N LEU A 119 13.15 -16.21 5.18
CA LEU A 119 13.03 -15.18 6.20
C LEU A 119 12.01 -15.59 7.27
N PRO A 120 12.22 -15.19 8.52
CA PRO A 120 11.34 -15.52 9.63
C PRO A 120 9.93 -14.96 9.41
N VAL A 121 8.93 -15.82 9.56
CA VAL A 121 7.50 -15.47 9.38
C VAL A 121 6.88 -14.89 10.64
N ASP A 122 7.45 -15.17 11.82
CA ASP A 122 7.03 -14.60 13.10
C ASP A 122 7.29 -13.09 13.20
N GLN A 123 8.23 -12.59 12.39
CA GLN A 123 8.55 -11.17 12.23
C GLN A 123 8.04 -10.60 10.89
N ALA A 124 7.25 -11.37 10.14
CA ALA A 124 6.70 -10.95 8.86
C ALA A 124 5.28 -10.41 9.01
N GLU A 125 5.00 -9.30 8.35
CA GLU A 125 3.69 -8.66 8.40
C GLU A 125 3.27 -8.04 7.07
N ILE A 126 1.97 -8.02 6.84
CA ILE A 126 1.34 -7.16 5.85
C ILE A 126 0.87 -5.92 6.60
N VAL A 127 1.37 -4.75 6.20
CA VAL A 127 1.04 -3.45 6.76
C VAL A 127 0.22 -2.70 5.72
N ILE A 128 -0.98 -2.29 6.11
CA ILE A 128 -1.84 -1.46 5.28
C ILE A 128 -2.00 -0.12 6.00
N SER A 129 -1.74 0.96 5.27
CA SER A 129 -2.00 2.32 5.71
C SER A 129 -3.07 2.90 4.81
N ASP A 130 -4.04 3.61 5.38
CA ASP A 130 -4.97 4.45 4.61
C ASP A 130 -4.40 5.84 4.35
N GLY A 131 -3.21 6.11 4.89
CA GLY A 131 -2.48 7.35 4.67
C GLY A 131 -2.96 8.56 5.44
N GLY A 132 -3.99 8.46 6.28
CA GLY A 132 -4.40 9.60 7.09
C GLY A 132 -5.85 9.96 7.04
N GLY A 133 -6.43 10.36 8.18
CA GLY A 133 -7.82 10.77 8.29
C GLY A 133 -8.16 11.83 7.24
N SER A 134 -8.85 11.38 6.18
CA SER A 134 -9.31 12.15 5.01
C SER A 134 -8.37 12.26 3.79
N PHE A 135 -7.23 11.57 3.73
CA PHE A 135 -6.36 11.53 2.55
C PHE A 135 -6.46 10.21 1.79
N GLY A 136 -7.57 10.00 1.06
CA GLY A 136 -7.78 8.79 0.24
C GLY A 136 -6.72 8.51 -0.85
N ASN A 137 -5.78 9.43 -1.03
CA ASN A 137 -4.67 9.37 -1.98
C ASN A 137 -3.32 9.06 -1.30
N ARG A 138 -3.32 8.38 -0.14
CA ARG A 138 -2.09 7.96 0.57
C ARG A 138 -2.15 6.51 1.07
N GLU A 139 -3.03 5.70 0.49
CA GLU A 139 -3.07 4.27 0.81
C GLU A 139 -1.70 3.65 0.51
N SER A 140 -1.16 2.85 1.43
CA SER A 140 0.02 2.04 1.14
C SER A 140 -0.18 0.62 1.61
N ILE A 141 0.38 -0.29 0.84
CA ILE A 141 0.45 -1.70 1.19
C ILE A 141 1.92 -2.03 1.25
N ARG A 142 2.34 -2.60 2.37
CA ARG A 142 3.70 -3.08 2.57
C ARG A 142 3.65 -4.52 3.03
N VAL A 143 4.54 -5.33 2.47
CA VAL A 143 4.81 -6.69 2.93
C VAL A 143 6.25 -6.68 3.42
N GLU A 144 6.46 -6.79 4.72
CA GLU A 144 7.79 -6.67 5.33
C GLU A 144 8.12 -7.85 6.25
N THR A 145 9.41 -8.09 6.43
CA THR A 145 9.94 -9.01 7.42
C THR A 145 11.29 -8.52 7.94
N LYS A 146 11.66 -8.99 9.14
CA LYS A 146 12.90 -8.65 9.82
C LYS A 146 13.55 -9.92 10.33
N ALA A 147 14.80 -10.17 9.97
CA ALA A 147 15.59 -11.28 10.51
C ALA A 147 16.72 -10.74 11.40
N SER A 148 16.76 -11.22 12.64
CA SER A 148 17.88 -10.94 13.53
C SER A 148 19.06 -11.83 13.14
N MET A 149 20.23 -11.23 13.01
CA MET A 149 21.49 -11.90 12.71
C MET A 149 22.51 -11.49 13.76
N PRO A 150 23.55 -12.29 14.02
CA PRO A 150 24.66 -11.89 14.88
C PRO A 150 25.24 -10.50 14.52
N SER A 151 25.30 -10.20 13.22
CA SER A 151 25.83 -8.94 12.70
C SER A 151 24.84 -7.78 12.59
N GLY A 152 23.57 -7.95 12.98
CA GLY A 152 22.57 -6.89 12.90
C GLY A 152 21.16 -7.37 12.53
N ILE A 153 20.42 -6.53 11.82
CA ILE A 153 19.03 -6.84 11.41
C ILE A 153 18.92 -6.73 9.88
N LEU A 154 18.54 -7.84 9.25
CA LEU A 154 18.13 -7.85 7.85
C LEU A 154 16.66 -7.45 7.77
N ARG A 155 16.34 -6.46 6.94
CA ARG A 155 14.98 -6.04 6.64
C ARG A 155 14.72 -6.17 5.15
N LEU A 156 13.57 -6.72 4.83
CA LEU A 156 13.05 -6.75 3.47
C LEU A 156 11.65 -6.14 3.48
N SER A 157 11.35 -5.29 2.51
CA SER A 157 10.04 -4.66 2.38
C SER A 157 9.66 -4.52 0.92
N TRP A 158 8.57 -5.13 0.52
CA TRP A 158 7.87 -4.79 -0.71
C TRP A 158 6.82 -3.73 -0.39
N VAL A 159 6.84 -2.61 -1.12
CA VAL A 159 5.96 -1.46 -0.85
C VAL A 159 5.26 -1.03 -2.12
N GLN A 160 3.97 -0.75 -1.99
CA GLN A 160 3.18 0.02 -2.96
C GLN A 160 2.54 1.21 -2.28
N VAL A 161 2.60 2.37 -2.93
CA VAL A 161 1.99 3.60 -2.44
C VAL A 161 1.02 4.14 -3.50
N ASN A 162 -0.23 4.29 -3.11
CA ASN A 162 -1.22 5.00 -3.87
C ASN A 162 -1.02 6.51 -3.66
N GLN A 163 -0.18 7.16 -4.48
CA GLN A 163 0.00 8.63 -4.48
C GLN A 163 -0.82 9.28 -5.60
N GLN A 164 -2.14 9.34 -5.45
CA GLN A 164 -3.03 9.82 -6.52
C GLN A 164 -2.95 11.33 -6.81
N ALA A 165 -2.28 12.16 -6.00
CA ALA A 165 -2.19 13.61 -6.22
C ALA A 165 -0.74 14.12 -6.38
N LYS A 166 -0.39 14.58 -7.59
CA LYS A 166 0.81 15.42 -7.83
C LYS A 166 0.60 16.80 -7.20
N GLY A 167 1.18 17.06 -6.04
CA GLY A 167 1.38 18.44 -5.55
C GLY A 167 0.77 18.82 -4.19
N ILE A 168 0.17 17.89 -3.45
CA ILE A 168 -0.26 18.16 -2.06
C ILE A 168 0.79 17.56 -1.11
N ASP A 169 1.19 18.31 -0.10
CA ASP A 169 2.03 17.79 0.99
C ASP A 169 1.26 16.70 1.75
N LEU A 170 1.67 15.44 1.57
CA LEU A 170 0.92 14.28 2.06
C LEU A 170 1.28 13.88 3.51
N ARG A 171 1.98 14.72 4.30
CA ARG A 171 2.47 14.39 5.66
C ARG A 171 1.40 14.43 6.78
N GLY A 172 0.12 14.22 6.48
CA GLY A 172 -0.98 14.23 7.46
C GLY A 172 -0.90 13.14 8.54
N PRO A 173 -1.68 13.25 9.64
CA PRO A 173 -1.81 12.19 10.65
C PRO A 173 -2.38 10.92 10.01
N ALA A 174 -2.04 9.72 10.50
CA ALA A 174 -2.53 8.44 9.96
C ALA A 174 -4.05 8.23 10.19
N GLY A 175 -4.77 7.49 9.33
CA GLY A 175 -6.24 7.40 9.31
C GLY A 175 -6.76 5.98 9.58
N LEU A 176 -8.04 5.80 9.86
CA LEU A 176 -8.52 4.47 10.21
C LEU A 176 -8.93 3.67 8.96
N LEU A 177 -8.32 2.49 8.75
CA LEU A 177 -8.80 1.57 7.72
C LEU A 177 -10.27 1.16 8.00
N PRO A 178 -11.15 1.23 6.99
CA PRO A 178 -12.58 1.02 7.15
C PRO A 178 -12.98 -0.45 7.40
N SER A 179 -12.06 -1.39 7.23
CA SER A 179 -12.29 -2.83 7.42
C SER A 179 -11.13 -3.49 8.18
N VAL A 180 -11.43 -4.50 8.99
CA VAL A 180 -10.44 -5.38 9.63
C VAL A 180 -10.01 -6.54 8.73
N ALA A 181 -10.67 -6.77 7.60
CA ALA A 181 -10.23 -7.76 6.62
C ALA A 181 -8.97 -7.28 5.87
N LEU A 182 -8.15 -8.21 5.39
CA LEU A 182 -7.10 -7.91 4.43
C LEU A 182 -7.71 -7.39 3.11
N SER A 183 -6.99 -6.51 2.43
CA SER A 183 -7.38 -6.09 1.08
C SER A 183 -7.39 -7.32 0.14
N PRO A 184 -8.34 -7.39 -0.81
CA PRO A 184 -8.35 -8.44 -1.82
C PRO A 184 -6.98 -8.57 -2.51
N TYR A 185 -6.53 -9.78 -2.81
CA TYR A 185 -5.21 -10.03 -3.41
C TYR A 185 -4.94 -9.20 -4.67
N ALA A 186 -5.99 -8.93 -5.46
CA ALA A 186 -5.91 -8.09 -6.64
C ALA A 186 -5.36 -6.70 -6.31
N MET A 187 -5.69 -6.14 -5.15
CA MET A 187 -5.17 -4.85 -4.67
C MET A 187 -3.74 -4.95 -4.12
N VAL A 188 -3.35 -6.08 -3.52
CA VAL A 188 -2.02 -6.25 -2.90
C VAL A 188 -0.89 -6.18 -3.93
N ALA A 189 -1.12 -6.63 -5.16
CA ALA A 189 -0.19 -6.48 -6.28
C ALA A 189 -0.54 -5.33 -7.25
N ASN A 190 -1.78 -4.85 -7.28
CA ASN A 190 -2.22 -3.87 -8.28
C ASN A 190 -2.86 -2.61 -7.66
N LEU A 191 -2.32 -2.14 -6.53
CA LEU A 191 -2.72 -0.85 -5.98
C LEU A 191 -2.50 0.24 -7.04
N ALA A 192 -3.47 1.13 -7.22
CA ALA A 192 -3.33 2.24 -8.17
C ALA A 192 -2.15 3.12 -7.75
N THR A 193 -1.25 3.43 -8.69
CA THR A 193 -0.04 4.23 -8.43
C THR A 193 0.08 5.31 -9.51
N ALA A 194 0.55 6.51 -9.14
CA ALA A 194 0.76 7.59 -10.11
C ALA A 194 2.08 7.45 -10.87
N SER A 195 3.04 6.72 -10.28
CA SER A 195 4.37 6.51 -10.81
C SER A 195 4.82 5.06 -10.60
N PRO A 196 5.60 4.48 -11.52
CA PRO A 196 6.30 3.21 -11.27
C PRO A 196 7.18 3.25 -10.02
N TYR A 197 7.69 4.42 -9.63
CA TYR A 197 8.51 4.60 -8.43
C TYR A 197 7.74 4.49 -7.11
N ASP A 198 6.40 4.52 -7.17
CA ASP A 198 5.57 4.28 -5.99
C ASP A 198 5.49 2.78 -5.62
N ARG A 199 6.12 1.94 -6.44
CA ARG A 199 6.27 0.50 -6.26
C ARG A 199 7.75 0.19 -6.13
N PHE A 200 8.16 -0.35 -5.00
CA PHE A 200 9.57 -0.64 -4.80
C PHE A 200 9.80 -1.75 -3.79
N LEU A 201 10.89 -2.48 -3.99
CA LEU A 201 11.45 -3.39 -2.98
C LEU A 201 12.61 -2.68 -2.28
N GLU A 202 12.67 -2.78 -0.96
CA GLU A 202 13.82 -2.37 -0.14
C GLU A 202 14.44 -3.59 0.52
N LEU A 203 15.76 -3.70 0.43
CA LEU A 203 16.59 -4.62 1.20
C LEU A 203 17.56 -3.79 2.03
N ARG A 204 17.56 -3.99 3.34
CA ARG A 204 18.35 -3.19 4.27
C ARG A 204 19.05 -4.08 5.30
N VAL A 205 20.31 -3.79 5.59
CA VAL A 205 21.07 -4.43 6.68
C VAL A 205 21.43 -3.35 7.70
N ASP A 206 20.81 -3.41 8.87
CA ASP A 206 21.06 -2.49 9.96
C ASP A 206 22.18 -2.99 10.88
N ARG A 207 22.97 -2.06 11.42
CA ARG A 207 23.97 -2.38 12.45
C ARG A 207 23.29 -2.74 13.77
N PRO A 208 23.92 -3.59 14.60
CA PRO A 208 23.49 -3.77 15.98
C PRO A 208 23.66 -2.45 16.74
N GLY A 209 22.78 -2.20 17.72
CA GLY A 209 22.85 -0.99 18.56
C GLY A 209 22.10 0.24 18.02
N GLY A 210 21.34 0.11 16.93
CA GLY A 210 20.38 1.14 16.52
C GLY A 210 20.96 2.37 15.81
N ASP A 211 22.18 2.27 15.26
CA ASP A 211 22.71 3.29 14.34
C ASP A 211 21.71 3.49 13.18
N PRO A 212 21.25 4.74 12.93
CA PRO A 212 20.27 5.01 11.87
C PRO A 212 20.81 4.71 10.47
N ARG A 213 22.13 4.66 10.27
CA ARG A 213 22.77 4.41 8.97
C ARG A 213 22.95 2.91 8.74
N PRO A 214 22.23 2.31 7.77
CA PRO A 214 22.41 0.90 7.47
C PRO A 214 23.81 0.61 6.89
N VAL A 215 24.28 -0.61 7.08
CA VAL A 215 25.49 -1.14 6.41
C VAL A 215 25.22 -1.29 4.91
N LEU A 216 24.00 -1.71 4.56
CA LEU A 216 23.53 -1.86 3.19
C LEU A 216 22.11 -1.34 3.07
N TYR A 217 21.85 -0.56 2.03
CA TYR A 217 20.50 -0.20 1.62
C TYR A 217 20.42 -0.32 0.10
N LEU A 218 19.60 -1.25 -0.36
CA LEU A 218 19.27 -1.44 -1.76
C LEU A 218 17.78 -1.20 -1.94
N SER A 219 17.44 -0.49 -3.00
CA SER A 219 16.06 -0.26 -3.39
C SER A 219 15.93 -0.35 -4.90
N SER A 220 14.79 -0.85 -5.37
CA SER A 220 14.48 -0.89 -6.80
C SER A 220 13.00 -0.71 -7.03
N SER A 221 12.67 0.08 -8.05
CA SER A 221 11.34 0.17 -8.66
C SER A 221 11.25 -0.56 -10.00
N GLN A 222 12.36 -1.16 -10.46
CA GLN A 222 12.42 -1.96 -11.69
C GLN A 222 12.09 -3.40 -11.36
N LEU A 223 10.79 -3.71 -11.37
CA LEU A 223 10.28 -4.98 -10.88
C LEU A 223 8.96 -5.38 -11.54
N SER A 224 8.69 -6.67 -11.47
CA SER A 224 7.41 -7.29 -11.83
C SER A 224 6.90 -8.02 -10.61
N VAL A 225 5.66 -7.76 -10.21
CA VAL A 225 5.01 -8.36 -9.03
C VAL A 225 3.63 -8.85 -9.44
N THR A 226 3.27 -10.04 -8.96
CA THR A 226 1.98 -10.67 -9.18
C THR A 226 1.42 -11.15 -7.85
N ALA A 227 0.10 -11.08 -7.71
CA ALA A 227 -0.64 -11.74 -6.63
C ALA A 227 -1.81 -12.50 -7.25
N GLY A 228 -2.05 -13.71 -6.76
CA GLY A 228 -3.20 -14.51 -7.19
C GLY A 228 -3.49 -15.61 -6.17
N PRO A 229 -4.68 -16.23 -6.24
CA PRO A 229 -4.97 -17.40 -5.45
C PRO A 229 -3.87 -18.45 -5.64
N ALA A 230 -3.49 -19.13 -4.57
CA ALA A 230 -2.74 -20.36 -4.72
C ALA A 230 -3.62 -21.31 -5.51
N SER A 231 -3.24 -21.60 -6.76
CA SER A 231 -3.92 -22.60 -7.56
C SER A 231 -3.94 -23.89 -6.74
N ALA A 232 -5.12 -24.47 -6.50
CA ALA A 232 -5.17 -25.89 -6.17
C ALA A 232 -4.48 -26.65 -7.32
N PRO A 233 -3.69 -27.71 -7.02
CA PRO A 233 -3.04 -28.52 -8.05
C PRO A 233 -4.02 -29.03 -9.11
#